data_AF-F5RJM4-F1
#
_entry.id   AF-F5RJM4-F1
#
_cell.length_a   1.000
_cell.length_b   1.000
_cell.length_c   1.000
_cell.angle_alpha   90.00
_cell.angle_beta   90.00
_cell.angle_gamma   90.00
#
_symmetry.space_group_name_H-M   'P 1'
#
loop_
_entity.id
_entity.type
_entity.pdbx_description
1 polymer ?
#
loop_
_entity_poly.entity_id
_entity_poly.type
_entity_poly.pdbx_seq_one_letter_code
_entity_poly.pdbx_strand_id
1 'polypeptide(L)'
;MNKQEVWKLRFGIRLLERLLAVPKGKLITCILENRVSIQQVFFDNSNKINVPFEMILSTKIDNFETALNVMRLIAFEHGFEYREEDGLRTWLTYILEELKNDLSEREYNIFYSWQSDLSNSTNRNFIENALKKAIDDSVEELNLPISFDKDTQERSGSPEIARVIFEKIDRSLIFVADVSFINTEGAKKLPNPNVLVETGYALSSLGDEHVILIFNDVTGQKEDLPFDLKSKRITTYSCSNDCPAKSKQEEKKKLVTAIKESIRIICDHRF
;
A
#
# COMPACT_ATOMS: atom_id res chain seq x y z
N MET A 1 -8.47 -8.59 -0.85
CA MET A 1 -8.63 -7.62 -1.95
C MET A 1 -7.32 -7.50 -2.68
N ASN A 2 -7.34 -7.47 -4.01
CA ASN A 2 -6.17 -7.09 -4.78
C ASN A 2 -5.93 -5.58 -4.63
N LYS A 3 -4.73 -5.13 -5.01
CA LYS A 3 -4.28 -3.74 -4.91
C LYS A 3 -5.27 -2.71 -5.46
N GLN A 4 -5.87 -2.94 -6.62
CA GLN A 4 -6.81 -1.99 -7.23
C GLN A 4 -8.08 -1.84 -6.38
N GLU A 5 -8.50 -2.91 -5.70
CA GLU A 5 -9.69 -2.91 -4.85
C GLU A 5 -9.44 -2.12 -3.56
N VAL A 6 -8.26 -2.28 -2.93
CA VAL A 6 -7.85 -1.49 -1.76
C VAL A 6 -7.78 0.00 -2.11
N TRP A 7 -7.21 0.33 -3.28
CA TRP A 7 -7.16 1.70 -3.78
C TRP A 7 -8.57 2.29 -3.98
N LYS A 8 -9.46 1.57 -4.67
CA LYS A 8 -10.85 2.01 -4.88
C LYS A 8 -11.56 2.23 -3.54
N LEU A 9 -11.37 1.32 -2.59
CA LEU A 9 -11.98 1.40 -1.26
C LEU A 9 -11.55 2.67 -0.50
N ARG A 10 -10.24 2.93 -0.40
CA ARG A 10 -9.72 4.15 0.26
C ARG A 10 -10.17 5.42 -0.44
N PHE A 11 -10.21 5.42 -1.78
CA PHE A 11 -10.68 6.59 -2.52
C PHE A 11 -12.18 6.84 -2.31
N GLY A 12 -12.99 5.79 -2.24
CA GLY A 12 -14.40 5.87 -1.86
C GLY A 12 -14.63 6.40 -0.46
N ILE A 13 -13.87 5.94 0.53
CA ILE A 13 -13.91 6.47 1.91
C ILE A 13 -13.66 7.97 1.91
N ARG A 14 -12.55 8.44 1.30
CA ARG A 14 -12.23 9.88 1.26
C ARG A 14 -13.27 10.71 0.54
N LEU A 15 -13.81 10.19 -0.56
CA LEU A 15 -14.87 10.87 -1.31
C LEU A 15 -16.12 11.03 -0.44
N LEU A 16 -16.55 9.98 0.26
CA LEU A 16 -17.69 10.03 1.17
C LEU A 16 -17.45 10.97 2.36
N GLU A 17 -16.25 10.96 2.97
CA GLU A 17 -15.88 11.90 4.03
C GLU A 17 -16.01 13.35 3.54
N ARG A 18 -15.52 13.64 2.33
CA ARG A 18 -15.65 14.97 1.72
C ARG A 18 -17.11 15.35 1.49
N LEU A 19 -17.92 14.44 0.95
CA LEU A 19 -19.34 14.67 0.70
C LEU A 19 -20.10 14.90 2.01
N LEU A 20 -19.79 14.17 3.08
CA LEU A 20 -20.47 14.25 4.37
C LEU A 20 -20.02 15.46 5.20
N ALA A 21 -18.81 15.98 4.99
CA ALA A 21 -18.27 17.14 5.69
C ALA A 21 -18.96 18.48 5.33
N VAL A 22 -19.70 18.56 4.21
CA VAL A 22 -20.37 19.80 3.81
C VAL A 22 -21.58 20.11 4.69
N PRO A 23 -21.92 21.39 4.93
CA PRO A 23 -23.10 21.78 5.71
C PRO A 23 -24.41 21.23 5.12
N LYS A 24 -25.44 21.12 5.96
CA LYS A 24 -26.80 20.77 5.53
C LYS A 24 -27.29 21.72 4.43
N GLY A 25 -27.90 21.18 3.38
CA GLY A 25 -28.34 21.93 2.19
C GLY A 25 -27.29 22.02 1.08
N LYS A 26 -26.07 21.49 1.29
CA LYS A 26 -24.97 21.56 0.31
C LYS A 26 -24.55 20.20 -0.24
N LEU A 27 -25.09 19.08 0.26
CA LEU A 27 -24.69 17.75 -0.18
C LEU A 27 -24.90 17.56 -1.69
N ILE A 28 -26.09 17.93 -2.19
CA ILE A 28 -26.45 17.76 -3.60
C ILE A 28 -25.49 18.53 -4.52
N THR A 29 -25.19 19.78 -4.18
CA THR A 29 -24.19 20.58 -4.91
C THR A 29 -22.82 19.92 -4.88
N CYS A 30 -22.40 19.39 -3.72
CA CYS A 30 -21.11 18.71 -3.59
C CYS A 30 -21.04 17.42 -4.43
N ILE A 31 -22.13 16.65 -4.51
CA ILE A 31 -22.24 15.46 -5.38
C ILE A 31 -22.05 15.86 -6.85
N LEU A 32 -22.72 16.91 -7.31
CA LEU A 32 -22.62 17.42 -8.69
C LEU A 32 -21.20 17.87 -9.06
N GLU A 33 -20.52 18.54 -8.13
CA GLU A 33 -19.13 18.99 -8.28
C GLU A 33 -18.14 17.81 -8.36
N ASN A 34 -18.46 16.66 -7.75
CA ASN A 34 -17.59 15.48 -7.68
C ASN A 34 -18.06 14.32 -8.58
N ARG A 35 -18.97 14.57 -9.54
CA ARG A 35 -19.56 13.52 -10.39
C ARG A 35 -18.55 12.57 -11.05
N VAL A 36 -17.43 13.11 -11.55
CA VAL A 36 -16.38 12.31 -12.22
C VAL A 36 -15.74 11.33 -11.24
N SER A 37 -15.38 11.79 -10.05
CA SER A 37 -14.82 10.94 -8.99
C SER A 37 -15.81 9.88 -8.53
N ILE A 38 -17.09 10.25 -8.40
CA ILE A 38 -18.16 9.30 -8.04
C ILE A 38 -18.26 8.17 -9.06
N GLN A 39 -18.26 8.49 -10.36
CA GLN A 39 -18.28 7.49 -11.41
C GLN A 39 -17.05 6.58 -11.36
N GLN A 40 -15.85 7.16 -11.31
CA GLN A 40 -14.60 6.41 -11.35
C GLN A 40 -14.43 5.47 -10.15
N VAL A 41 -14.95 5.86 -8.99
CA VAL A 41 -14.85 5.08 -7.76
C VAL A 41 -15.93 4.01 -7.72
N PHE A 42 -17.20 4.40 -7.72
CA PHE A 42 -18.28 3.51 -7.33
C PHE A 42 -18.86 2.71 -8.48
N PHE A 43 -18.62 3.12 -9.73
CA PHE A 43 -19.24 2.52 -10.90
C PHE A 43 -18.24 2.06 -11.96
N ASP A 44 -18.64 1.09 -12.76
CA ASP A 44 -17.91 0.66 -13.95
C ASP A 44 -18.37 1.44 -15.20
N ASN A 45 -17.79 1.12 -16.36
CA ASN A 45 -18.14 1.75 -17.64
C ASN A 45 -19.59 1.46 -18.10
N SER A 46 -20.25 0.47 -17.49
CA SER A 46 -21.64 0.09 -17.74
C SER A 46 -22.61 0.66 -16.69
N ASN A 47 -22.14 1.56 -15.82
CA ASN A 47 -22.87 2.16 -14.70
C ASN A 47 -23.31 1.17 -13.61
N LYS A 48 -22.74 -0.03 -13.58
CA LYS A 48 -22.93 -0.99 -12.48
C LYS A 48 -21.99 -0.67 -11.33
N ILE A 49 -22.37 -1.01 -10.11
CA ILE A 49 -21.51 -0.84 -8.94
C ILE A 49 -20.23 -1.65 -9.15
N ASN A 50 -19.08 -1.05 -8.85
CA ASN A 50 -17.79 -1.71 -8.95
C ASN A 50 -17.73 -2.91 -7.99
N VAL A 51 -17.24 -4.06 -8.48
CA VAL A 51 -17.18 -5.36 -7.76
C VAL A 51 -16.67 -5.26 -6.31
N PRO A 52 -15.62 -4.48 -5.99
CA PRO A 52 -15.16 -4.33 -4.60
C PRO A 52 -16.24 -3.83 -3.65
N PHE A 53 -17.06 -2.87 -4.10
CA PHE A 53 -18.16 -2.33 -3.33
C PHE A 53 -19.35 -3.27 -3.34
N GLU A 54 -19.61 -3.96 -4.45
CA GLU A 54 -20.67 -4.98 -4.50
C GLU A 54 -20.42 -6.08 -3.46
N MET A 55 -19.20 -6.60 -3.34
CA MET A 55 -18.86 -7.61 -2.33
C MET A 55 -19.06 -7.11 -0.89
N ILE A 56 -18.57 -5.90 -0.58
CA ILE A 56 -18.71 -5.32 0.76
C ILE A 56 -20.19 -5.08 1.08
N LEU A 57 -20.92 -4.47 0.14
CA LEU A 57 -22.29 -4.01 0.34
C LEU A 57 -23.33 -5.13 0.19
N SER A 58 -23.00 -6.24 -0.49
CA SER A 58 -23.89 -7.41 -0.65
C SER A 58 -24.18 -8.15 0.66
N THR A 59 -23.37 -7.95 1.70
CA THR A 59 -23.57 -8.61 2.99
C THR A 59 -24.73 -8.01 3.81
N LYS A 60 -25.27 -6.82 3.46
CA LYS A 60 -26.41 -6.20 4.15
C LYS A 60 -27.31 -5.30 3.26
N ILE A 61 -28.24 -5.87 2.48
CA ILE A 61 -29.55 -5.28 2.04
C ILE A 61 -29.54 -4.07 1.06
N ASP A 62 -30.48 -4.16 0.10
CA ASP A 62 -31.03 -3.22 -0.92
C ASP A 62 -30.92 -1.69 -0.73
N ASN A 63 -30.73 -1.21 0.50
CA ASN A 63 -30.62 0.21 0.82
C ASN A 63 -29.31 0.84 0.28
N PHE A 64 -28.23 0.07 0.13
CA PHE A 64 -26.95 0.58 -0.38
C PHE A 64 -26.91 0.78 -1.86
N GLU A 65 -27.43 -0.20 -2.61
CA GLU A 65 -27.60 -0.06 -4.04
C GLU A 65 -28.51 1.14 -4.34
N THR A 66 -29.59 1.29 -3.56
CA THR A 66 -30.49 2.46 -3.65
C THR A 66 -29.73 3.76 -3.40
N ALA A 67 -28.94 3.88 -2.33
CA ALA A 67 -28.21 5.10 -2.01
C ALA A 67 -27.14 5.47 -3.06
N LEU A 68 -26.37 4.49 -3.54
CA LEU A 68 -25.40 4.70 -4.61
C LEU A 68 -26.10 5.08 -5.92
N ASN A 69 -27.20 4.42 -6.27
CA ASN A 69 -27.99 4.77 -7.46
C ASN A 69 -28.60 6.17 -7.36
N VAL A 70 -29.12 6.57 -6.19
CA VAL A 70 -29.60 7.95 -5.96
C VAL A 70 -28.46 8.95 -6.12
N MET A 71 -27.28 8.68 -5.55
CA MET A 71 -26.10 9.53 -5.73
C MET A 71 -25.70 9.62 -7.21
N ARG A 72 -25.77 8.52 -7.97
CA ARG A 72 -25.51 8.49 -9.42
C ARG A 72 -26.53 9.33 -10.19
N LEU A 73 -27.82 9.19 -9.88
CA LEU A 73 -28.88 9.98 -10.50
C LEU A 73 -28.67 11.47 -10.25
N ILE A 74 -28.36 11.87 -9.02
CA ILE A 74 -28.01 13.27 -8.70
C ILE A 74 -26.80 13.73 -9.53
N ALA A 75 -25.77 12.89 -9.66
CA ALA A 75 -24.52 13.27 -10.33
C ALA A 75 -24.64 13.41 -11.86
N PHE A 76 -25.56 12.67 -12.51
CA PHE A 76 -25.57 12.51 -13.97
C PHE A 76 -26.92 12.69 -14.67
N GLU A 77 -28.04 12.56 -13.97
CA GLU A 77 -29.38 12.70 -14.56
C GLU A 77 -29.79 14.18 -14.62
N HIS A 78 -29.85 14.75 -15.82
CA HIS A 78 -30.26 16.14 -15.99
C HIS A 78 -31.70 16.37 -15.55
N GLY A 79 -31.92 17.32 -14.64
CA GLY A 79 -33.25 17.69 -14.15
C GLY A 79 -33.77 16.80 -13.02
N PHE A 80 -32.98 15.86 -12.52
CA PHE A 80 -33.34 15.07 -11.34
C PHE A 80 -33.30 15.93 -10.07
N GLU A 81 -34.47 16.13 -9.45
CA GLU A 81 -34.59 16.81 -8.17
C GLU A 81 -34.66 15.81 -7.02
N TYR A 82 -33.70 15.85 -6.10
CA TYR A 82 -33.73 15.07 -4.87
C TYR A 82 -33.92 15.98 -3.65
N ARG A 83 -34.93 15.69 -2.82
CA ARG A 83 -35.37 16.57 -1.72
C ARG A 83 -35.09 16.03 -0.32
N GLU A 84 -34.72 14.76 -0.19
CA GLU A 84 -34.54 14.07 1.10
C GLU A 84 -33.07 14.00 1.54
N GLU A 85 -32.38 15.15 1.63
CA GLU A 85 -30.94 15.19 1.93
C GLU A 85 -30.55 14.45 3.22
N ASP A 86 -31.38 14.54 4.27
CA ASP A 86 -31.10 13.88 5.56
C ASP A 86 -31.08 12.34 5.43
N GLY A 87 -31.97 11.79 4.59
CA GLY A 87 -32.01 10.35 4.29
C GLY A 87 -30.75 9.90 3.56
N LEU A 88 -30.37 10.63 2.51
CA LEU A 88 -29.15 10.35 1.76
C LEU A 88 -27.89 10.46 2.63
N ARG A 89 -27.78 11.48 3.50
CA ARG A 89 -26.67 11.59 4.46
C ARG A 89 -26.57 10.37 5.37
N THR A 90 -27.72 9.90 5.87
CA THR A 90 -27.77 8.73 6.74
C THR A 90 -27.21 7.49 6.02
N TRP A 91 -27.63 7.26 4.77
CA TRP A 91 -27.11 6.15 3.97
C TRP A 91 -25.64 6.29 3.62
N LEU A 92 -25.19 7.48 3.17
CA LEU A 92 -23.79 7.70 2.85
C LEU A 92 -22.89 7.55 4.09
N THR A 93 -23.36 7.95 5.27
CA THR A 93 -22.65 7.73 6.53
C THR A 93 -22.53 6.24 6.83
N TYR A 94 -23.61 5.49 6.68
CA TYR A 94 -23.57 4.05 6.87
C TYR A 94 -22.59 3.38 5.90
N ILE A 95 -22.64 3.72 4.60
CA ILE A 95 -21.71 3.20 3.60
C ILE A 95 -20.28 3.52 4.03
N LEU A 96 -20.00 4.77 4.40
CA LEU A 96 -18.68 5.19 4.87
C LEU A 96 -18.16 4.30 6.02
N GLU A 97 -18.99 4.03 7.02
CA GLU A 97 -18.61 3.19 8.16
C GLU A 97 -18.37 1.72 7.75
N GLU A 98 -19.19 1.15 6.87
CA GLU A 98 -18.94 -0.21 6.35
C GLU A 98 -17.65 -0.30 5.53
N LEU A 99 -17.38 0.70 4.68
CA LEU A 99 -16.11 0.73 3.95
C LEU A 99 -14.92 0.83 4.89
N LYS A 100 -15.03 1.62 5.97
CA LYS A 100 -14.01 1.72 7.01
C LYS A 100 -13.82 0.40 7.78
N ASN A 101 -14.91 -0.29 8.08
CA ASN A 101 -14.87 -1.60 8.75
C ASN A 101 -14.21 -2.66 7.86
N ASP A 102 -14.61 -2.76 6.58
CA ASP A 102 -13.96 -3.70 5.65
C ASP A 102 -12.47 -3.38 5.46
N LEU A 103 -12.11 -2.09 5.44
CA LEU A 103 -10.71 -1.69 5.37
C LEU A 103 -9.93 -2.08 6.63
N SER A 104 -10.53 -2.03 7.82
CA SER A 104 -9.88 -2.31 9.12
C SER A 104 -9.88 -3.78 9.53
N GLU A 105 -10.78 -4.60 8.98
CA GLU A 105 -10.85 -6.04 9.24
C GLU A 105 -9.97 -6.88 8.30
N ARG A 106 -9.48 -6.29 7.20
CA ARG A 106 -8.57 -6.96 6.27
C ARG A 106 -7.13 -6.90 6.76
N GLU A 107 -6.36 -7.94 6.48
CA GLU A 107 -4.92 -7.96 6.75
C GLU A 107 -4.13 -7.45 5.54
N TYR A 108 -3.25 -6.45 5.75
CA TYR A 108 -2.33 -5.96 4.72
C TYR A 108 -0.90 -6.31 5.10
N ASN A 109 -0.15 -6.92 4.19
CA ASN A 109 1.19 -7.38 4.52
C ASN A 109 2.24 -6.56 3.76
N ILE A 110 3.35 -6.24 4.44
CA ILE A 110 4.58 -5.80 3.79
C ILE A 110 5.54 -6.97 3.77
N PHE A 111 5.88 -7.46 2.57
CA PHE A 111 6.83 -8.55 2.41
C PHE A 111 8.26 -8.01 2.33
N TYR A 112 9.14 -8.49 3.21
CA TYR A 112 10.56 -8.14 3.22
C TYR A 112 11.42 -9.26 2.62
N SER A 113 11.98 -8.99 1.44
CA SER A 113 13.00 -9.79 0.78
C SER A 113 14.39 -9.41 1.28
N TRP A 114 15.08 -10.36 1.90
CA TRP A 114 16.32 -10.14 2.64
C TRP A 114 17.42 -11.11 2.21
N GLN A 115 18.65 -10.82 2.65
CA GLN A 115 19.83 -11.64 2.40
C GLN A 115 20.63 -11.89 3.69
N SER A 116 21.41 -12.98 3.73
CA SER A 116 22.26 -13.38 4.87
C SER A 116 23.76 -13.16 4.66
N ASP A 117 24.17 -12.72 3.47
CA ASP A 117 25.58 -12.66 3.08
C ASP A 117 26.33 -11.49 3.76
N LEU A 118 25.62 -10.41 4.12
CA LEU A 118 26.18 -9.28 4.85
C LEU A 118 25.94 -9.38 6.36
N SER A 119 26.69 -8.60 7.13
CA SER A 119 26.54 -8.54 8.59
C SER A 119 25.09 -8.22 8.97
N ASN A 120 24.46 -9.13 9.73
CA ASN A 120 23.09 -8.97 10.20
C ASN A 120 22.90 -7.65 10.94
N SER A 121 23.91 -7.20 11.69
CA SER A 121 23.82 -6.01 12.51
C SER A 121 23.78 -4.71 11.69
N THR A 122 24.21 -4.73 10.42
CA THR A 122 24.26 -3.58 9.51
C THR A 122 23.27 -3.70 8.35
N ASN A 123 22.83 -4.92 8.02
CA ASN A 123 21.90 -5.22 6.91
C ASN A 123 20.63 -5.87 7.44
N ARG A 124 20.49 -7.20 7.35
CA ARG A 124 19.24 -7.92 7.63
C ARG A 124 18.49 -7.41 8.86
N ASN A 125 19.09 -7.47 10.05
CA ASN A 125 18.42 -7.07 11.29
C ASN A 125 18.31 -5.54 11.39
N PHE A 126 19.25 -4.79 10.82
CA PHE A 126 19.18 -3.33 10.82
C PHE A 126 17.96 -2.83 10.04
N ILE A 127 17.82 -3.31 8.80
CA ILE A 127 16.71 -3.01 7.90
C ILE A 127 15.40 -3.53 8.48
N GLU A 128 15.36 -4.80 8.93
CA GLU A 128 14.14 -5.39 9.52
C GLU A 128 13.66 -4.58 10.73
N ASN A 129 14.57 -4.17 11.61
CA ASN A 129 14.20 -3.37 12.78
C ASN A 129 13.78 -1.93 12.42
N ALA A 130 14.28 -1.37 11.32
CA ALA A 130 13.82 -0.08 10.82
C ALA A 130 12.44 -0.21 10.15
N LEU A 131 12.24 -1.25 9.36
CA LEU A 131 11.00 -1.55 8.67
C LEU A 131 9.86 -1.84 9.66
N LYS A 132 10.07 -2.71 10.65
CA LYS A 132 9.07 -2.97 11.71
C LYS A 132 8.66 -1.70 12.43
N LYS A 133 9.62 -0.87 12.83
CA LYS A 133 9.32 0.41 13.48
C LYS A 133 8.52 1.35 12.56
N ALA A 134 8.89 1.43 11.28
CA ALA A 134 8.16 2.24 10.32
C ALA A 134 6.72 1.72 10.08
N ILE A 135 6.52 0.40 10.08
CA ILE A 135 5.20 -0.23 10.01
C ILE A 135 4.38 0.15 11.23
N ASP A 136 4.89 -0.06 12.46
CA ASP A 136 4.20 0.29 13.70
C ASP A 136 3.75 1.77 13.69
N ASP A 137 4.65 2.67 13.32
CA ASP A 137 4.37 4.11 13.25
C ASP A 137 3.38 4.47 12.12
N SER A 138 3.23 3.62 11.11
CA SER A 138 2.30 3.81 9.98
C SER A 138 0.92 3.23 10.28
N VAL A 139 0.83 2.13 11.02
CA VAL A 139 -0.44 1.53 11.46
C VAL A 139 -1.23 2.54 12.29
N GLU A 140 -0.56 3.21 13.23
CA GLU A 140 -1.16 4.24 14.06
C GLU A 140 -1.60 5.48 13.24
N GLU A 141 -0.74 5.95 12.32
CA GLU A 141 -1.02 7.15 11.53
C GLU A 141 -2.11 6.94 10.46
N LEU A 142 -2.11 5.79 9.80
CA LEU A 142 -2.99 5.50 8.67
C LEU A 142 -4.28 4.79 9.09
N ASN A 143 -4.37 4.33 10.33
CA ASN A 143 -5.43 3.45 10.83
C ASN A 143 -5.66 2.25 9.89
N LEU A 144 -4.56 1.63 9.45
CA LEU A 144 -4.55 0.46 8.58
C LEU A 144 -3.84 -0.70 9.29
N PRO A 145 -4.45 -1.89 9.39
CA PRO A 145 -3.83 -3.08 9.99
C PRO A 145 -2.76 -3.67 9.06
N ILE A 146 -1.58 -3.03 9.06
CA ILE A 146 -0.42 -3.46 8.28
C ILE A 146 0.46 -4.36 9.13
N SER A 147 0.74 -5.58 8.65
CA SER A 147 1.63 -6.54 9.29
C SER A 147 2.94 -6.70 8.50
N PHE A 148 3.97 -7.16 9.20
CA PHE A 148 5.27 -7.47 8.63
C PHE A 148 5.32 -8.95 8.25
N ASP A 149 5.77 -9.25 7.04
CA ASP A 149 5.97 -10.63 6.56
C ASP A 149 7.37 -10.82 5.94
N LYS A 150 7.91 -12.03 6.04
CA LYS A 150 9.16 -12.48 5.39
C LYS A 150 9.22 -14.01 5.30
N ASP A 151 10.15 -14.52 4.48
CA ASP A 151 10.46 -15.95 4.40
C ASP A 151 9.23 -16.83 4.09
N THR A 152 9.35 -18.13 4.38
CA THR A 152 8.24 -19.10 4.40
C THR A 152 7.59 -19.21 5.78
N GLN A 153 7.68 -18.19 6.64
CA GLN A 153 7.01 -18.22 7.95
C GLN A 153 5.50 -18.50 7.76
N GLU A 154 4.91 -19.32 8.65
CA GLU A 154 3.47 -19.66 8.69
C GLU A 154 2.94 -20.69 7.67
N ARG A 155 3.79 -21.56 7.11
CA ARG A 155 3.36 -22.74 6.32
C ARG A 155 3.79 -24.06 6.96
N SER A 156 2.82 -24.96 7.19
CA SER A 156 3.06 -26.33 7.65
C SER A 156 3.37 -27.27 6.49
N GLY A 157 4.24 -28.26 6.70
CA GLY A 157 4.60 -29.29 5.71
C GLY A 157 5.90 -28.98 4.95
N SER A 158 6.04 -29.54 3.74
CA SER A 158 7.22 -29.36 2.86
C SER A 158 6.83 -28.75 1.51
N PRO A 159 6.24 -27.54 1.47
CA PRO A 159 5.86 -26.89 0.21
C PRO A 159 7.09 -26.45 -0.58
N GLU A 160 6.91 -26.26 -1.89
CA GLU A 160 7.93 -25.62 -2.74
C GLU A 160 8.15 -24.18 -2.27
N ILE A 161 9.34 -23.91 -1.71
CA ILE A 161 9.69 -22.65 -1.05
C ILE A 161 9.47 -21.45 -1.98
N ALA A 162 9.93 -21.54 -3.22
CA ALA A 162 9.80 -20.47 -4.20
C ALA A 162 8.33 -20.12 -4.48
N ARG A 163 7.46 -21.13 -4.60
CA ARG A 163 6.02 -20.93 -4.80
C ARG A 163 5.38 -20.20 -3.63
N VAL A 164 5.72 -20.57 -2.39
CA VAL A 164 5.20 -19.90 -1.19
C VAL A 164 5.63 -18.43 -1.13
N ILE A 165 6.89 -18.15 -1.47
CA ILE A 165 7.40 -16.78 -1.51
C ILE A 165 6.64 -15.96 -2.55
N PHE A 166 6.46 -16.47 -3.77
CA PHE A 166 5.70 -15.77 -4.81
C PHE A 166 4.24 -15.56 -4.43
N GLU A 167 3.57 -16.56 -3.82
CA GLU A 167 2.21 -16.41 -3.29
C GLU A 167 2.11 -15.32 -2.22
N LYS A 168 3.13 -15.17 -1.37
CA LYS A 168 3.19 -14.10 -0.36
C LYS A 168 3.42 -12.74 -1.01
N ILE A 169 4.31 -12.65 -1.98
CA ILE A 169 4.57 -11.42 -2.73
C ILE A 169 3.28 -10.95 -3.42
N ASP A 170 2.55 -11.85 -4.11
CA ASP A 170 1.29 -11.54 -4.79
C ASP A 170 0.21 -10.97 -3.85
N ARG A 171 0.24 -11.37 -2.58
CA ARG A 171 -0.71 -10.94 -1.56
C ARG A 171 -0.25 -9.71 -0.77
N SER A 172 1.00 -9.30 -0.95
CA SER A 172 1.55 -8.17 -0.21
C SER A 172 1.04 -6.84 -0.78
N LEU A 173 0.79 -5.89 0.12
CA LEU A 173 0.48 -4.51 -0.26
C LEU A 173 1.75 -3.77 -0.70
N ILE A 174 2.87 -4.06 -0.05
CA ILE A 174 4.17 -3.43 -0.31
C ILE A 174 5.24 -4.52 -0.28
N PHE A 175 6.16 -4.45 -1.22
CA PHE A 175 7.36 -5.29 -1.25
C PHE A 175 8.59 -4.44 -0.92
N VAL A 176 9.44 -4.94 -0.02
CA VAL A 176 10.67 -4.26 0.38
C VAL A 176 11.86 -5.20 0.14
N ALA A 177 12.90 -4.72 -0.53
CA ALA A 177 14.08 -5.54 -0.84
C ALA A 177 15.41 -4.91 -0.38
N ASP A 178 16.26 -5.71 0.26
CA ASP A 178 17.68 -5.37 0.48
C ASP A 178 18.50 -5.68 -0.79
N VAL A 179 18.73 -4.66 -1.62
CA VAL A 179 19.51 -4.77 -2.86
C VAL A 179 20.98 -4.39 -2.67
N SER A 180 21.48 -4.39 -1.44
CA SER A 180 22.91 -4.14 -1.14
C SER A 180 23.81 -5.19 -1.82
N PHE A 181 25.02 -4.79 -2.20
CA PHE A 181 25.95 -5.71 -2.85
C PHE A 181 26.50 -6.73 -1.86
N ILE A 182 26.30 -8.02 -2.15
CA ILE A 182 26.84 -9.13 -1.36
C ILE A 182 28.22 -9.57 -1.88
N ASN A 183 28.47 -9.34 -3.16
CA ASN A 183 29.77 -9.53 -3.78
C ASN A 183 30.26 -8.19 -4.34
N THR A 184 31.33 -7.69 -3.75
CA THR A 184 32.02 -6.46 -4.18
C THR A 184 33.37 -6.75 -4.84
N GLU A 185 33.78 -8.02 -4.88
CA GLU A 185 35.04 -8.45 -5.48
C GLU A 185 34.85 -8.73 -6.98
N GLY A 186 35.66 -8.06 -7.81
CA GLY A 186 35.63 -8.19 -9.27
C GLY A 186 35.09 -6.95 -10.00
N ALA A 187 35.01 -7.05 -11.32
CA ALA A 187 34.63 -5.91 -12.18
C ALA A 187 33.15 -5.49 -12.05
N LYS A 188 32.29 -6.37 -11.53
CA LYS A 188 30.85 -6.11 -11.40
C LYS A 188 30.37 -6.53 -10.01
N LYS A 189 29.81 -5.56 -9.27
CA LYS A 189 29.20 -5.79 -7.96
C LYS A 189 27.82 -6.41 -8.13
N LEU A 190 27.44 -7.35 -7.26
CA LEU A 190 26.21 -8.10 -7.37
C LEU A 190 25.42 -8.11 -6.05
N PRO A 191 24.13 -7.72 -6.07
CA PRO A 191 23.18 -8.02 -5.00
C PRO A 191 22.89 -9.52 -4.91
N ASN A 192 22.18 -9.94 -3.86
CA ASN A 192 21.79 -11.33 -3.71
C ASN A 192 20.86 -11.78 -4.86
N PRO A 193 21.16 -12.89 -5.55
CA PRO A 193 20.39 -13.31 -6.73
C PRO A 193 18.94 -13.71 -6.41
N ASN A 194 18.66 -14.26 -5.22
CA ASN A 194 17.29 -14.59 -4.82
C ASN A 194 16.47 -13.32 -4.63
N VAL A 195 17.05 -12.32 -3.94
CA VAL A 195 16.42 -11.01 -3.78
C VAL A 195 16.15 -10.35 -5.13
N LEU A 196 17.05 -10.48 -6.11
CA LEU A 196 16.83 -9.96 -7.45
C LEU A 196 15.67 -10.67 -8.18
N VAL A 197 15.55 -11.99 -8.07
CA VAL A 197 14.43 -12.75 -8.65
C VAL A 197 13.10 -12.33 -8.01
N GLU A 198 13.06 -12.25 -6.68
CA GLU A 198 11.88 -11.80 -5.93
C GLU A 198 11.50 -10.35 -6.27
N THR A 199 12.50 -9.48 -6.41
CA THR A 199 12.31 -8.08 -6.83
C THR A 199 11.72 -8.02 -8.24
N GLY A 200 12.27 -8.77 -9.19
CA GLY A 200 11.74 -8.85 -10.56
C GLY A 200 10.29 -9.34 -10.59
N TYR A 201 9.97 -10.37 -9.78
CA TYR A 201 8.61 -10.87 -9.63
C TYR A 201 7.67 -9.82 -9.02
N ALA A 202 8.08 -9.15 -7.94
CA ALA A 202 7.30 -8.11 -7.28
C ALA A 202 7.04 -6.91 -8.20
N LEU A 203 8.02 -6.49 -8.99
CA LEU A 203 7.85 -5.42 -9.99
C LEU A 203 6.79 -5.80 -11.03
N SER A 204 6.76 -7.06 -11.46
CA SER A 204 5.75 -7.56 -12.41
C SER A 204 4.36 -7.72 -11.79
N SER A 205 4.29 -8.22 -10.55
CA SER A 205 3.03 -8.56 -9.89
C SER A 205 2.36 -7.35 -9.22
N LEU A 206 3.15 -6.54 -8.51
CA LEU A 206 2.66 -5.42 -7.71
C LEU A 206 2.78 -4.07 -8.42
N GLY A 207 3.72 -3.94 -9.37
CA GLY A 207 4.06 -2.66 -10.00
C GLY A 207 5.10 -1.84 -9.22
N ASP A 208 5.80 -0.97 -9.93
CA ASP A 208 6.90 -0.14 -9.42
C ASP A 208 6.52 0.68 -8.19
N GLU A 209 5.27 1.15 -8.14
CA GLU A 209 4.74 2.03 -7.12
C GLU A 209 4.44 1.32 -5.78
N HIS A 210 4.64 0.00 -5.69
CA HIS A 210 4.50 -0.78 -4.44
C HIS A 210 5.82 -1.41 -3.99
N VAL A 211 6.93 -1.10 -4.66
CA VAL A 211 8.24 -1.68 -4.38
C VAL A 211 9.15 -0.62 -3.75
N ILE A 212 9.68 -0.93 -2.56
CA ILE A 212 10.68 -0.12 -1.85
C ILE A 212 12.03 -0.84 -1.92
N LEU A 213 12.98 -0.26 -2.66
CA LEU A 213 14.35 -0.77 -2.73
C LEU A 213 15.20 -0.12 -1.64
N ILE A 214 15.85 -0.93 -0.81
CA ILE A 214 16.73 -0.49 0.26
C ILE A 214 18.17 -0.86 -0.09
N PHE A 215 19.10 0.07 0.10
CA PHE A 215 20.51 -0.11 -0.25
C PHE A 215 21.44 0.47 0.82
N ASN A 216 22.37 -0.35 1.31
CA ASN A 216 23.46 0.09 2.19
C ASN A 216 24.63 0.60 1.34
N ASP A 217 24.88 1.92 1.37
CA ASP A 217 25.90 2.57 0.54
C ASP A 217 27.35 2.18 0.90
N VAL A 218 27.56 1.57 2.07
CA VAL A 218 28.85 0.99 2.46
C VAL A 218 29.27 -0.13 1.50
N THR A 219 28.31 -0.78 0.84
CA THR A 219 28.57 -1.89 -0.09
C THR A 219 28.96 -1.42 -1.49
N GLY A 220 28.76 -0.15 -1.83
CA GLY A 220 29.09 0.40 -3.14
C GLY A 220 28.22 1.59 -3.54
N GLN A 221 28.28 1.96 -4.81
CA GLN A 221 27.46 3.04 -5.35
C GLN A 221 26.20 2.45 -5.97
N LYS A 222 25.04 3.05 -5.71
CA LYS A 222 23.75 2.56 -6.25
C LYS A 222 23.72 2.57 -7.78
N GLU A 223 24.53 3.42 -8.41
CA GLU A 223 24.69 3.50 -9.87
C GLU A 223 25.30 2.23 -10.46
N ASP A 224 26.01 1.42 -9.65
CA ASP A 224 26.56 0.12 -10.02
C ASP A 224 25.50 -1.00 -10.01
N LEU A 225 24.26 -0.72 -9.57
CA LEU A 225 23.19 -1.70 -9.55
C LEU A 225 22.85 -2.17 -10.99
N PRO A 226 22.26 -3.36 -11.12
CA PRO A 226 21.71 -3.84 -12.38
C PRO A 226 20.84 -2.79 -13.10
N PHE A 227 20.83 -2.84 -14.44
CA PHE A 227 20.23 -1.78 -15.28
C PHE A 227 18.74 -1.53 -14.99
N ASP A 228 18.03 -2.58 -14.58
CA ASP A 228 16.64 -2.59 -14.18
C ASP A 228 16.40 -1.86 -12.85
N LEU A 229 17.37 -1.84 -11.94
CA LEU A 229 17.25 -1.22 -10.61
C LEU A 229 17.86 0.17 -10.53
N LYS A 230 18.99 0.44 -11.21
CA LYS A 230 19.75 1.70 -11.03
C LYS A 230 18.99 2.97 -11.42
N SER A 231 17.98 2.87 -12.28
CA SER A 231 17.11 4.01 -12.66
C SER A 231 15.88 4.15 -11.76
N LYS A 232 15.67 3.24 -10.81
CA LYS A 232 14.54 3.28 -9.87
C LYS A 232 14.89 4.14 -8.66
N ARG A 233 13.86 4.54 -7.91
CA ARG A 233 14.04 5.22 -6.62
C ARG A 233 14.58 4.21 -5.62
N ILE A 234 15.70 4.54 -4.97
CA ILE A 234 16.38 3.69 -4.00
C ILE A 234 16.51 4.44 -2.68
N THR A 235 16.04 3.82 -1.61
CA THR A 235 16.19 4.32 -0.24
C THR A 235 17.55 3.86 0.29
N THR A 236 18.46 4.81 0.47
CA THR A 236 19.83 4.54 0.90
C THR A 236 20.03 4.83 2.38
N TYR A 237 20.92 4.07 3.02
CA TYR A 237 21.44 4.35 4.36
C TYR A 237 22.91 3.94 4.42
N SER A 238 23.64 4.43 5.44
CA SER A 238 25.05 4.09 5.63
C SER A 238 25.29 3.43 6.98
N CYS A 239 25.61 2.13 6.99
CA CYS A 239 25.99 1.45 8.24
C CYS A 239 27.07 0.39 8.00
N SER A 240 28.24 0.61 8.58
CA SER A 240 29.32 -0.38 8.66
C SER A 240 29.40 -0.99 10.06
N ASN A 241 30.19 -2.06 10.22
CA ASN A 241 30.39 -2.70 11.52
C ASN A 241 31.15 -1.79 12.50
N ASP A 242 32.01 -0.91 12.00
CA ASP A 242 32.80 0.03 12.80
C ASP A 242 32.05 1.32 13.13
N CYS A 243 30.80 1.45 12.66
CA CYS A 243 30.01 2.66 12.85
C CYS A 243 29.67 2.87 14.35
N PRO A 244 29.95 4.06 14.93
CA PRO A 244 29.62 4.34 16.32
C PRO A 244 28.13 4.14 16.62
N ALA A 245 27.80 3.67 17.82
CA ALA A 245 26.42 3.36 18.21
C ALA A 245 25.44 4.53 18.00
N LYS A 246 25.89 5.77 18.27
CA LYS A 246 25.09 6.99 18.03
C LYS A 246 24.79 7.19 16.54
N SER A 247 25.81 7.12 15.69
CA SER A 247 25.66 7.24 14.23
C SER A 247 24.76 6.15 13.65
N LYS A 248 24.91 4.91 14.13
CA LYS A 248 24.02 3.80 13.77
C LYS A 248 22.55 4.06 14.13
N GLN A 249 22.31 4.67 15.30
CA GLN A 249 20.95 5.04 15.72
C GLN A 249 20.37 6.18 14.87
N GLU A 250 21.17 7.18 14.50
CA GLU A 250 20.77 8.27 13.61
C GLU A 250 20.42 7.76 12.21
N GLU A 251 21.25 6.90 11.64
CA GLU A 251 20.98 6.27 10.34
C GLU A 251 19.73 5.39 10.38
N LYS A 252 19.51 4.66 11.48
CA LYS A 252 18.27 3.89 11.66
C LYS A 252 17.05 4.82 11.68
N LYS A 253 17.12 5.95 12.39
CA LYS A 253 16.02 6.93 12.41
C LYS A 253 15.73 7.49 11.02
N LYS A 254 16.76 7.85 10.25
CA LYS A 254 16.61 8.31 8.86
C LYS A 254 15.92 7.25 7.99
N LEU A 255 16.36 5.99 8.10
CA LEU A 255 15.77 4.88 7.37
C LEU A 255 14.31 4.65 7.75
N VAL A 256 13.97 4.68 9.05
CA VAL A 256 12.59 4.60 9.54
C VAL A 256 11.73 5.70 8.91
N THR A 257 12.19 6.96 8.94
CA THR A 257 11.46 8.08 8.34
C THR A 257 11.25 7.91 6.83
N ALA A 258 12.26 7.45 6.09
CA ALA A 258 12.17 7.24 4.65
C ALA A 258 11.22 6.09 4.28
N ILE A 259 11.27 4.98 5.03
CA ILE A 259 10.35 3.85 4.84
C ILE A 259 8.91 4.28 5.19
N LYS A 260 8.72 4.96 6.33
CA LYS A 260 7.41 5.46 6.76
C LYS A 260 6.79 6.38 5.71
N GLU A 261 7.56 7.32 5.18
CA GLU A 261 7.09 8.22 4.11
C GLU A 261 6.72 7.45 2.84
N SER A 262 7.48 6.40 2.50
CA SER A 262 7.16 5.54 1.35
C SER A 262 5.87 4.75 1.59
N ILE A 263 5.71 4.11 2.76
CA ILE A 263 4.46 3.42 3.15
C ILE A 263 3.29 4.40 3.07
N ARG A 264 3.45 5.60 3.61
CA ARG A 264 2.44 6.66 3.53
C ARG A 264 2.10 6.97 2.08
N ILE A 265 3.06 7.28 1.22
CA ILE A 265 2.77 7.62 -0.19
C ILE A 265 2.02 6.49 -0.91
N ILE A 266 2.46 5.25 -0.71
CA ILE A 266 1.88 4.06 -1.36
C ILE A 266 0.44 3.83 -0.87
N CYS A 267 0.24 3.86 0.44
CA CYS A 267 -1.08 3.68 1.02
C CYS A 267 -1.98 4.88 0.69
N ASP A 268 -1.45 6.10 0.71
CA ASP A 268 -2.23 7.34 0.69
C ASP A 268 -2.56 7.89 -0.69
N HIS A 269 -1.81 7.60 -1.76
CA HIS A 269 -2.00 8.15 -3.12
C HIS A 269 -2.73 9.50 -3.12
N ARG A 270 -2.08 10.53 -2.57
CA ARG A 270 -2.48 11.91 -2.78
C ARG A 270 -2.04 12.26 -4.19
N PHE A 271 -3.01 12.50 -5.07
CA PHE A 271 -2.78 13.29 -6.28
C PHE A 271 -2.59 14.75 -5.89
#